data_AF-A0A7W8XBQ4-F1
#
_entry.id   AF-A0A7W8XBQ4-F1
#
_cell.length_a   1.000
_cell.length_b   1.000
_cell.length_c   1.000
_cell.angle_alpha   90.00
_cell.angle_beta   90.00
_cell.angle_gamma   90.00
#
_symmetry.space_group_name_H-M   'P 1'
#
loop_
_entity.id
_entity.type
_entity.pdbx_description
1 polymer ?
#
loop_
_entity_poly.entity_id
_entity_poly.type
_entity_poly.pdbx_seq_one_letter_code
_entity_poly.pdbx_strand_id
1 'polypeptide(L)'
;MIRFLRRWLAHRRAIRRRWQADARLLAISDPAGSYYEAQRRAFHSRSIDDLDEFWHWSKVASEIARIEPRAEMDFAVLKALSDQEKAGRR
;
A
#
# COMPACT_ATOMS: atom_id res chain seq x y z
N MET A 1 16.70 4.63 28.46
CA MET A 1 15.72 3.81 27.70
C MET A 1 14.54 4.61 27.11
N ILE A 2 13.83 5.44 27.89
CA ILE A 2 12.63 6.19 27.41
C ILE A 2 12.90 7.10 26.20
N ARG A 3 14.08 7.74 26.12
CA ARG A 3 14.46 8.62 25.00
C ARG A 3 14.66 7.86 23.67
N PHE A 4 15.09 6.61 23.73
CA PHE A 4 15.27 5.74 22.55
C PHE A 4 13.90 5.29 22.01
N LEU A 5 12.99 4.90 22.91
CA LEU A 5 11.60 4.57 22.59
C LEU A 5 10.86 5.75 21.95
N ARG A 6 11.02 6.97 22.49
CA ARG A 6 10.41 8.19 21.91
C ARG A 6 10.92 8.48 20.50
N ARG A 7 12.22 8.31 20.24
CA ARG A 7 12.81 8.51 18.91
C ARG A 7 12.34 7.45 17.91
N TRP A 8 12.27 6.20 18.33
CA TRP A 8 11.73 5.10 17.52
C TRP A 8 10.24 5.30 17.20
N LEU A 9 9.42 5.70 18.19
CA LEU A 9 8.01 6.04 18.00
C LEU A 9 7.82 7.23 17.05
N ALA A 10 8.64 8.28 17.17
CA ALA A 10 8.60 9.43 16.26
C ALA A 10 8.94 9.01 14.82
N HIS A 11 9.97 8.18 14.65
CA HIS A 11 10.36 7.65 13.35
C HIS A 11 9.25 6.76 12.73
N ARG A 12 8.66 5.86 13.52
CA ARG A 12 7.53 5.02 13.09
C ARG A 12 6.30 5.85 12.73
N ARG A 13 6.03 6.92 13.48
CA ARG A 13 4.93 7.86 13.15
C ARG A 13 5.21 8.62 11.86
N ALA A 14 6.45 9.03 11.60
CA ALA A 14 6.81 9.69 10.35
C ALA A 14 6.62 8.76 9.14
N ILE A 15 7.04 7.50 9.26
CA ILE A 15 6.82 6.47 8.23
C ILE A 15 5.31 6.26 8.02
N ARG A 16 4.54 6.08 9.10
CA ARG A 16 3.10 5.89 9.00
C ARG A 16 2.38 7.09 8.40
N ARG A 17 2.84 8.31 8.69
CA ARG A 17 2.30 9.53 8.07
C ARG A 17 2.51 9.55 6.56
N ARG A 18 3.65 9.04 6.06
CA ARG A 18 3.87 8.89 4.61
C ARG A 18 2.84 7.93 4.01
N TRP A 19 2.66 6.76 4.61
CA TRP A 19 1.64 5.80 4.16
C TRP A 19 0.22 6.38 4.17
N GLN A 20 -0.13 7.14 5.22
CA GLN A 20 -1.43 7.79 5.32
C GLN A 20 -1.61 8.91 4.31
N ALA A 21 -0.56 9.67 4.00
CA ALA A 21 -0.62 10.72 3.00
C ALA A 21 -0.88 10.12 1.61
N ASP A 22 -0.12 9.08 1.24
CA ASP A 22 -0.29 8.39 -0.05
C ASP A 22 -1.64 7.67 -0.13
N ALA A 23 -2.09 7.03 0.96
CA ALA A 23 -3.41 6.41 1.05
C ALA A 23 -4.53 7.43 0.81
N ARG A 24 -4.43 8.62 1.42
CA ARG A 24 -5.40 9.70 1.22
C ARG A 24 -5.35 10.27 -0.19
N LEU A 25 -4.17 10.43 -0.77
CA LEU A 25 -4.04 10.90 -2.15
C LEU A 25 -4.72 9.93 -3.12
N LEU A 26 -4.50 8.63 -2.96
CA LEU A 26 -5.15 7.61 -3.77
C LEU A 26 -6.67 7.59 -3.54
N ALA A 27 -7.12 7.62 -2.27
CA ALA A 27 -8.55 7.63 -1.94
C ALA A 27 -9.27 8.91 -2.42
N ILE A 28 -8.61 10.06 -2.48
CA ILE A 28 -9.19 11.30 -3.04
C ILE A 28 -9.30 11.20 -4.57
N SER A 29 -8.30 10.61 -5.22
CA SER A 29 -8.23 10.53 -6.68
C SER A 29 -9.21 9.51 -7.24
N ASP A 30 -9.29 8.33 -6.62
CA ASP A 30 -10.22 7.26 -6.97
C ASP A 30 -10.61 6.47 -5.71
N PRO A 31 -11.66 6.87 -4.99
CA PRO A 31 -12.06 6.21 -3.75
C PRO A 31 -12.31 4.71 -3.92
N ALA A 32 -12.95 4.30 -5.03
CA ALA A 32 -13.36 2.92 -5.26
C ALA A 32 -12.16 2.04 -5.66
N GLY A 33 -11.32 2.51 -6.58
CA GLY A 33 -10.14 1.78 -7.06
C GLY A 33 -8.86 2.00 -6.27
N SER A 34 -8.84 2.92 -5.30
CA SER A 34 -7.65 3.29 -4.51
C SER A 34 -6.92 2.08 -3.91
N TYR A 35 -7.68 1.10 -3.42
CA TYR A 35 -7.12 -0.12 -2.85
C TYR A 35 -6.44 -1.01 -3.90
N TYR A 36 -7.07 -1.17 -5.07
CA TYR A 36 -6.51 -1.93 -6.18
C TYR A 36 -5.27 -1.25 -6.76
N GLU A 37 -5.27 0.06 -6.90
CA GLU A 37 -4.10 0.83 -7.34
C GLU A 37 -2.91 0.66 -6.38
N ALA A 38 -3.15 0.71 -5.07
CA ALA A 38 -2.08 0.45 -4.09
C ALA A 38 -1.57 -1.00 -4.18
N GLN A 39 -2.44 -1.98 -4.39
CA GLN A 39 -2.01 -3.37 -4.57
C GLN A 39 -1.26 -3.61 -5.87
N ARG A 40 -1.68 -2.97 -6.97
CA ARG A 40 -0.99 -3.05 -8.24
C ARG A 40 0.44 -2.55 -8.13
N ARG A 41 0.65 -1.41 -7.47
CA ARG A 41 2.00 -0.88 -7.20
C ARG A 41 2.81 -1.82 -6.31
N ALA A 42 2.20 -2.43 -5.30
CA ALA A 42 2.89 -3.45 -4.50
C ALA A 42 3.32 -4.64 -5.37
N PHE A 43 2.42 -5.21 -6.18
CA PHE A 43 2.76 -6.34 -7.05
C PHE A 43 3.82 -5.98 -8.09
N HIS A 44 3.78 -4.76 -8.62
CA HIS A 44 4.84 -4.26 -9.49
C HIS A 44 6.18 -4.16 -8.76
N SER A 45 6.25 -3.54 -7.58
CA SER A 45 7.52 -3.45 -6.82
C SER A 45 8.06 -4.85 -6.49
N ARG A 46 7.17 -5.81 -6.18
CA ARG A 46 7.55 -7.21 -6.00
C ARG A 46 8.07 -7.86 -7.28
N SER A 47 7.52 -7.51 -8.45
CA SER A 47 7.97 -8.07 -9.73
C SER A 47 9.38 -7.57 -10.09
N ILE A 48 9.73 -6.35 -9.71
CA ILE A 48 11.09 -5.78 -9.90
C ILE A 48 12.04 -6.03 -8.72
N ASP A 49 11.62 -6.85 -7.75
CA ASP A 49 12.37 -7.19 -6.52
C ASP A 49 12.71 -5.98 -5.62
N ASP A 50 11.96 -4.89 -5.73
CA ASP A 50 12.01 -3.75 -4.80
C ASP A 50 11.13 -4.03 -3.58
N LEU A 51 11.75 -4.64 -2.57
CA LEU A 51 11.08 -5.03 -1.33
C LEU A 51 10.67 -3.82 -0.47
N ASP A 52 11.43 -2.74 -0.48
CA ASP A 52 11.12 -1.54 0.32
C ASP A 52 9.85 -0.87 -0.23
N GLU A 53 9.76 -0.75 -1.55
CA GLU A 53 8.59 -0.18 -2.20
C GLU A 53 7.38 -1.13 -2.15
N PHE A 54 7.60 -2.45 -2.25
CA PHE A 54 6.56 -3.45 -2.00
C PHE A 54 5.93 -3.30 -0.61
N TRP A 55 6.76 -3.16 0.43
CA TRP A 55 6.27 -2.97 1.80
C TRP A 55 5.56 -1.64 1.98
N HIS A 56 6.06 -0.58 1.33
CA HIS A 56 5.41 0.73 1.35
C HIS A 56 3.98 0.66 0.80
N TRP A 57 3.81 0.16 -0.44
CA TRP A 57 2.50 0.08 -1.08
C TRP A 57 1.56 -0.92 -0.40
N SER A 58 2.08 -2.01 0.14
CA SER A 58 1.30 -2.95 0.96
C SER A 58 0.73 -2.29 2.22
N LYS A 59 1.50 -1.40 2.86
CA LYS A 59 1.04 -0.64 4.03
C LYS A 59 0.08 0.47 3.65
N VAL A 60 0.26 1.11 2.49
CA VAL A 60 -0.68 2.08 1.92
C VAL A 60 -2.04 1.41 1.68
N ALA A 61 -2.08 0.24 1.04
CA ALA A 61 -3.33 -0.52 0.83
C ALA A 61 -4.05 -0.86 2.15
N SER A 62 -3.30 -1.21 3.19
CA SER A 62 -3.86 -1.45 4.54
C SER A 62 -4.45 -0.19 5.18
N GLU A 63 -3.82 0.98 4.98
CA GLU A 63 -4.36 2.25 5.47
C GLU A 63 -5.57 2.72 4.65
N ILE A 64 -5.61 2.46 3.33
CA ILE A 64 -6.77 2.71 2.47
C ILE A 64 -7.99 1.92 2.95
N ALA A 65 -7.84 0.60 3.14
CA ALA A 65 -8.91 -0.26 3.66
C ALA A 65 -9.42 0.19 5.05
N ARG A 66 -8.61 0.95 5.80
CA ARG A 66 -8.98 1.51 7.10
C ARG A 66 -9.74 2.85 7.00
N ILE A 67 -9.43 3.68 6.00
CA ILE A 67 -9.98 5.04 5.88
C ILE A 67 -11.12 5.16 4.87
N GLU A 68 -11.16 4.29 3.86
CA GLU A 68 -12.13 4.33 2.77
C GLU A 68 -12.96 3.04 2.77
N PRO A 69 -14.12 3.02 3.44
CA PRO A 69 -14.99 1.84 3.51
C PRO A 69 -15.67 1.51 2.18
N ARG A 70 -15.60 2.39 1.18
CA ARG A 70 -16.10 2.13 -0.19
C ARG A 70 -15.03 1.54 -1.12
N ALA A 71 -13.79 1.44 -0.65
CA ALA A 71 -12.74 0.82 -1.44
C ALA A 71 -13.11 -0.63 -1.70
N GLU A 72 -13.19 -1.00 -2.98
CA GLU A 72 -13.65 -2.31 -3.38
C GLU A 72 -12.58 -3.35 -3.05
N MET A 73 -12.99 -4.43 -2.37
CA MET A 73 -12.09 -5.39 -1.76
C MET A 73 -12.51 -6.82 -2.13
N ASP A 74 -12.35 -7.15 -3.41
CA ASP A 74 -12.56 -8.49 -3.96
C ASP A 74 -11.22 -9.23 -4.15
N PHE A 75 -11.04 -10.31 -3.39
CA PHE A 75 -9.86 -11.17 -3.45
C PHE A 75 -9.65 -11.86 -4.81
N ALA A 76 -10.71 -12.13 -5.57
CA ALA A 76 -10.60 -12.71 -6.91
C ALA A 76 -9.92 -11.72 -7.88
N VAL A 77 -10.29 -10.44 -7.80
CA VAL A 77 -9.66 -9.36 -8.58
C VAL A 77 -8.20 -9.17 -8.17
N LEU A 78 -7.88 -9.25 -6.87
CA LEU A 78 -6.49 -9.17 -6.39
C LEU A 78 -5.61 -10.29 -6.95
N LYS A 79 -6.16 -11.51 -6.98
CA LYS A 79 -5.45 -12.66 -7.55
C LYS A 79 -5.22 -12.47 -9.04
N ALA A 80 -6.22 -12.01 -9.79
CA ALA A 80 -6.11 -11.74 -11.22
C ALA A 80 -5.05 -10.68 -11.53
N LEU A 81 -5.01 -9.58 -10.76
CA LEU A 81 -3.98 -8.53 -10.90
C LEU A 81 -2.57 -9.06 -10.64
N SER A 82 -2.38 -9.83 -9.55
CA SER A 82 -1.09 -10.46 -9.26
C SER A 82 -0.65 -11.41 -10.39
N ASP A 83 -1.59 -12.16 -10.96
CA ASP A 83 -1.29 -13.11 -12.05
C ASP A 83 -0.97 -12.37 -13.36
N GLN A 84 -1.63 -11.24 -13.65
CA GLN A 84 -1.34 -10.37 -14.80
C GLN A 84 0.06 -9.72 -14.71
N GLU A 85 0.41 -9.15 -13.57
CA GLU A 85 1.71 -8.51 -13.36
C GLU A 85 2.88 -9.53 -13.44
N LYS A 86 2.62 -10.80 -13.10
CA LYS A 86 3.58 -11.91 -13.33
C LYS A 86 3.66 -12.34 -14.79
N ALA A 87 2.54 -12.30 -15.52
CA ALA A 87 2.45 -12.75 -16.91
C ALA A 87 3.08 -11.76 -17.91
N GLY A 88 3.04 -10.45 -17.63
CA GLY A 88 3.67 -9.41 -18.46
C GLY A 88 5.21 -9.47 -18.54
N ARG A 89 5.84 -10.47 -17.91
CA ARG A 89 7.30 -10.66 -17.83
C ARG A 89 7.80 -11.91 -18.57
N ARG A 90 6.96 -12.58 -19.37
CA ARG A 90 7.38 -13.70 -20.23
C ARG A 90 7.70 -13.24 -21.63
#